data_AF-A0A3C1UI14-F1
#
_entry.id   AF-A0A3C1UI14-F1
#
_cell.length_a   1.000
_cell.length_b   1.000
_cell.length_c   1.000
_cell.angle_alpha   90.00
_cell.angle_beta   90.00
_cell.angle_gamma   90.00
#
_symmetry.space_group_name_H-M   'P 1'
#
loop_
_entity.id
_entity.type
_entity.pdbx_description
1 polymer ?
#
loop_
_entity_poly.entity_id
_entity_poly.type
_entity_poly.pdbx_seq_one_letter_code
_entity_poly.pdbx_strand_id
1 'polypeptide(L)'
;VNTAYGIGSNHGYSFPLPSYLKDGKDHNIYIYGINLAGTGGVSALLPGSPKTINCKSVSTAFTLEVTDVQATTAIEPDSEQLSWSPVPEAIGYAVYRDNLLVRTTLAPSFRDDPVLMPDTTYSYDVLAVKSDSDIVHLALPSASNFPVTIKTCLLYTSDAADDLLC
;
A
#
# COMPACT_ATOMS: atom_id res chain seq x y z
N VAL A 1 34.87 15.00 -24.72
CA VAL A 1 33.86 14.36 -25.60
C VAL A 1 33.47 15.28 -26.75
N ASN A 2 32.88 16.46 -26.52
CA ASN A 2 32.49 17.41 -27.58
C ASN A 2 33.64 17.78 -28.53
N THR A 3 34.79 18.18 -27.98
CA THR A 3 35.99 18.52 -28.78
C THR A 3 36.64 17.32 -29.45
N ALA A 4 36.58 16.15 -28.81
CA ALA A 4 37.22 14.93 -29.31
C ALA A 4 36.41 14.22 -30.41
N TYR A 5 35.09 14.39 -30.42
CA TYR A 5 34.16 13.69 -31.33
C TYR A 5 33.29 14.64 -32.18
N GLY A 6 33.49 15.96 -32.10
CA GLY A 6 32.72 16.94 -32.89
C GLY A 6 31.22 17.01 -32.52
N ILE A 7 30.85 16.55 -31.31
CA ILE A 7 29.44 16.57 -30.86
C ILE A 7 29.15 17.94 -30.23
N GLY A 8 28.26 18.72 -30.85
CA GLY A 8 27.94 20.11 -30.47
C GLY A 8 26.90 20.28 -29.37
N SER A 9 26.44 19.20 -28.71
CA SER A 9 25.39 19.24 -27.69
C SER A 9 25.95 19.04 -26.29
N ASN A 10 25.22 19.52 -25.28
CA ASN A 10 25.44 19.11 -23.89
C ASN A 10 25.17 17.61 -23.75
N HIS A 11 26.03 16.93 -23.00
CA HIS A 11 25.79 15.55 -22.56
C HIS A 11 25.15 15.57 -21.18
N GLY A 12 24.21 14.66 -20.93
CA GLY A 12 23.55 14.52 -19.65
C GLY A 12 23.18 13.08 -19.36
N TYR A 13 22.98 12.79 -18.07
CA TYR A 13 22.42 11.54 -17.59
C TYR A 13 21.17 11.88 -16.79
N SER A 14 20.14 11.05 -16.95
CA SER A 14 18.93 11.10 -16.13
C SER A 14 18.77 9.72 -15.49
N PHE A 15 18.62 9.70 -14.18
CA PHE A 15 18.28 8.50 -13.44
C PHE A 15 17.24 8.87 -12.37
N PRO A 16 16.28 7.99 -12.06
CA PRO A 16 15.35 8.22 -10.97
C PRO A 16 16.12 8.33 -9.65
N LEU A 17 15.78 9.32 -8.83
CA LEU A 17 16.35 9.47 -7.49
C LEU A 17 15.91 8.28 -6.62
N PRO A 18 16.87 7.50 -6.08
CA PRO A 18 16.54 6.41 -5.18
C PRO A 18 15.73 6.87 -3.96
N SER A 19 14.84 5.99 -3.51
CA SER A 19 13.98 6.16 -2.35
C SER A 19 14.72 6.58 -1.08
N TYR A 20 15.87 5.95 -0.81
CA TYR A 20 16.68 6.23 0.39
C TYR A 20 17.25 7.65 0.48
N LEU A 21 17.30 8.39 -0.64
CA LEU A 21 17.70 9.81 -0.65
C LEU A 21 16.55 10.76 -0.30
N LYS A 22 15.33 10.25 -0.22
CA LYS A 22 14.13 11.00 0.12
C LYS A 22 13.86 10.86 1.62
N ASP A 23 14.80 11.23 2.48
CA ASP A 23 14.64 11.13 3.95
C ASP A 23 14.55 12.51 4.62
N GLY A 24 14.47 13.59 3.82
CA GLY A 24 14.49 14.97 4.30
C GLY A 24 15.82 15.44 4.85
N LYS A 25 16.89 14.65 4.75
CA LYS A 25 18.25 15.05 5.06
C LYS A 25 18.97 15.53 3.81
N ASP A 26 20.06 16.27 4.04
CA ASP A 26 20.95 16.69 2.97
C ASP A 26 21.81 15.51 2.50
N HIS A 27 21.77 15.23 1.20
CA HIS A 27 22.61 14.22 0.55
C HIS A 27 23.51 14.88 -0.48
N ASN A 28 24.79 14.48 -0.50
CA ASN A 28 25.75 14.98 -1.47
C ASN A 28 25.89 13.97 -2.62
N ILE A 29 25.51 14.38 -3.82
CA ILE A 29 25.69 13.61 -5.04
C ILE A 29 26.97 14.05 -5.73
N TYR A 30 27.85 13.09 -6.02
CA TYR A 30 29.12 13.32 -6.68
C TYR A 30 29.08 12.84 -8.13
N ILE A 31 29.65 13.64 -9.03
CA ILE A 31 29.76 13.28 -10.44
C ILE A 31 31.24 13.23 -10.83
N TYR A 32 31.67 12.05 -11.29
CA TYR A 32 33.04 11.81 -11.74
C TYR A 32 33.06 11.51 -13.24
N GLY A 33 34.04 12.08 -13.94
CA GLY A 33 34.45 11.59 -15.25
C GLY A 33 35.37 10.39 -15.07
N ILE A 34 34.91 9.20 -15.45
CA ILE A 34 35.68 7.96 -15.33
C ILE A 34 36.62 7.84 -16.53
N ASN A 35 37.91 7.69 -16.27
CA ASN A 35 38.88 7.37 -17.33
C ASN A 35 38.86 5.88 -17.66
N LEU A 36 39.14 5.55 -18.92
CA LEU A 36 39.34 4.17 -19.34
C LEU A 36 40.48 3.53 -18.55
N ALA A 37 40.24 2.34 -18.01
CA ALA A 37 41.25 1.56 -17.32
C ALA A 37 42.49 1.36 -18.22
N GLY A 38 43.68 1.48 -17.64
CA GLY A 38 44.95 1.36 -18.35
C GLY A 38 45.48 2.65 -18.99
N THR A 39 44.77 3.78 -18.89
CA THR A 39 45.23 5.08 -19.43
C THR A 39 46.03 5.94 -18.44
N GLY A 40 46.20 5.48 -17.19
CA GLY A 40 46.99 6.17 -16.16
C GLY A 40 46.37 7.45 -15.59
N GLY A 41 45.21 7.90 -16.10
CA GLY A 41 44.50 9.08 -15.58
C GLY A 41 43.62 8.75 -14.37
N VAL A 42 43.63 9.62 -13.36
CA VAL A 42 42.70 9.54 -12.22
C VAL A 42 41.31 10.03 -12.61
N SER A 43 40.25 9.31 -12.21
CA SER A 43 38.86 9.77 -12.41
C SER A 43 38.69 11.17 -11.83
N ALA A 44 38.27 12.12 -12.66
CA ALA A 44 38.21 13.53 -12.28
C ALA A 44 36.84 13.87 -11.68
N LEU A 45 36.84 14.57 -10.54
CA LEU A 45 35.62 15.18 -10.01
C LEU A 45 35.20 16.33 -10.94
N LEU A 46 33.96 16.31 -11.43
CA LEU A 46 33.51 17.32 -12.39
C LEU A 46 33.18 18.65 -11.70
N PRO A 47 33.41 19.82 -12.37
CA PRO A 47 33.04 21.12 -11.84
C PRO A 47 31.56 21.20 -11.47
N GLY A 48 31.26 21.76 -10.30
CA GLY A 48 29.89 21.85 -9.75
C GLY A 48 29.47 20.65 -8.91
N SER A 49 30.36 19.67 -8.70
CA SER A 49 30.21 18.55 -7.75
C SER A 49 30.93 18.85 -6.42
N PRO A 50 30.40 18.41 -5.26
CA PRO A 50 29.10 17.75 -5.09
C PRO A 50 27.92 18.69 -5.31
N LYS A 51 26.78 18.11 -5.66
CA LYS A 51 25.47 18.76 -5.53
C LYS A 51 24.77 18.24 -4.30
N THR A 52 24.45 19.15 -3.39
CA THR A 52 23.59 18.85 -2.25
C THR A 52 22.14 18.84 -2.71
N ILE A 53 21.44 17.76 -2.40
CA ILE A 53 20.00 17.64 -2.56
C ILE A 53 19.37 17.46 -1.18
N ASN A 54 18.27 18.15 -0.94
CA ASN A 54 17.38 17.88 0.18
C ASN A 54 16.04 17.45 -0.42
N CYS A 55 15.82 16.14 -0.47
CA CYS A 55 14.55 15.59 -0.90
C CYS A 55 13.74 15.28 0.34
N LYS A 56 12.81 16.17 0.70
CA LYS A 56 11.88 15.91 1.78
C LYS A 56 11.11 14.65 1.44
N SER A 57 11.26 13.60 2.27
CA SER A 57 10.22 12.60 2.36
C SER A 57 8.97 13.37 2.74
N VAL A 58 7.95 13.35 1.88
CA VAL A 58 6.59 13.60 2.35
C VAL A 58 6.21 12.39 3.20
N SER A 59 6.89 12.25 4.35
CA SER A 59 6.36 11.55 5.50
C SER A 59 5.32 12.52 6.07
N THR A 60 4.22 12.64 5.32
CA THR A 60 2.98 13.08 5.92
C THR A 60 2.73 12.03 6.99
N ALA A 61 2.77 12.42 8.27
CA ALA A 61 2.25 11.61 9.35
C ALA A 61 0.76 11.43 9.04
N PHE A 62 0.47 10.41 8.24
CA PHE A 62 -0.86 10.09 7.81
C PHE A 62 -1.37 9.04 8.79
N THR A 63 -2.43 9.36 9.49
CA THR A 63 -3.16 8.36 10.25
C THR A 63 -3.86 7.48 9.23
N LEU A 64 -3.28 6.33 8.90
CA LEU A 64 -3.88 5.32 8.03
C LEU A 64 -4.99 4.58 8.81
N GLU A 65 -5.94 5.30 9.36
CA GLU A 65 -7.03 4.67 10.08
C GLU A 65 -8.08 4.22 9.08
N VAL A 66 -8.34 2.92 9.06
CA VAL A 66 -9.54 2.40 8.39
C VAL A 66 -10.72 2.71 9.31
N THR A 67 -11.62 3.56 8.83
CA THR A 67 -12.81 4.02 9.56
C THR A 67 -14.08 3.49 8.90
N ASP A 68 -15.17 3.53 9.66
CA ASP A 68 -16.49 3.09 9.21
C ASP A 68 -16.50 1.65 8.69
N VAL A 69 -15.77 0.76 9.38
CA VAL A 69 -15.83 -0.68 9.09
C VAL A 69 -17.20 -1.19 9.54
N GLN A 70 -17.99 -1.67 8.60
CA GLN A 70 -19.33 -2.18 8.87
C GLN A 70 -19.54 -3.53 8.18
N ALA A 71 -20.26 -4.42 8.86
CA ALA A 71 -20.86 -5.59 8.26
C ALA A 71 -22.15 -5.19 7.51
N THR A 72 -22.35 -5.77 6.34
CA THR A 72 -23.51 -5.59 5.48
C THR A 72 -24.06 -6.96 5.11
N THR A 73 -25.36 -7.06 4.94
CA THR A 73 -26.03 -8.34 4.70
C THR A 73 -25.46 -9.03 3.46
N ALA A 74 -24.84 -10.19 3.64
CA ALA A 74 -24.50 -11.06 2.53
C ALA A 74 -25.76 -11.70 1.95
N ILE A 75 -25.83 -11.81 0.62
CA ILE A 75 -26.97 -12.41 -0.09
C ILE A 75 -27.01 -13.94 0.10
N GLU A 76 -25.87 -14.54 0.40
CA GLU A 76 -25.69 -15.98 0.55
C GLU A 76 -25.62 -16.40 2.02
N PRO A 77 -26.11 -17.59 2.38
CA PRO A 77 -25.93 -18.15 3.71
C PRO A 77 -24.44 -18.31 4.02
N ASP A 78 -24.12 -18.31 5.33
CA ASP A 78 -22.77 -18.59 5.85
C ASP A 78 -21.66 -17.69 5.28
N SER A 79 -22.05 -16.50 4.80
CA SER A 79 -21.18 -15.50 4.21
C SER A 79 -21.34 -14.17 4.94
N GLU A 80 -20.30 -13.32 4.87
CA GLU A 80 -20.35 -11.97 5.44
C GLU A 80 -19.77 -10.95 4.45
N GLN A 81 -20.32 -9.74 4.40
CA GLN A 81 -19.80 -8.68 3.55
C GLN A 81 -19.37 -7.47 4.37
N LEU A 82 -18.09 -7.13 4.30
CA LEU A 82 -17.52 -5.96 4.96
C LEU A 82 -17.32 -4.82 3.97
N SER A 83 -17.59 -3.60 4.41
CA SER A 83 -17.27 -2.37 3.71
C SER A 83 -16.67 -1.35 4.66
N TRP A 84 -15.85 -0.43 4.13
CA TRP A 84 -15.21 0.63 4.91
C TRP A 84 -14.95 1.87 4.07
N SER A 85 -14.61 2.98 4.73
CA SER A 85 -14.25 4.21 4.04
C SER A 85 -12.90 4.06 3.32
N PRO A 86 -12.78 4.47 2.04
CA PRO A 86 -11.52 4.44 1.32
C PRO A 86 -10.46 5.29 2.03
N VAL A 87 -9.28 4.70 2.26
CA VAL A 87 -8.14 5.40 2.83
C VAL A 87 -7.32 6.05 1.69
N PRO A 88 -7.16 7.38 1.68
CA PRO A 88 -6.30 8.06 0.71
C PRO A 88 -4.89 7.46 0.66
N GLU A 89 -4.33 7.34 -0.55
CA GLU A 89 -3.00 6.78 -0.79
C GLU A 89 -2.81 5.28 -0.45
N ALA A 90 -3.86 4.60 0.00
CA ALA A 90 -3.83 3.15 0.14
C ALA A 90 -3.74 2.48 -1.24
N ILE A 91 -2.81 1.55 -1.38
CA ILE A 91 -2.66 0.69 -2.56
C ILE A 91 -3.47 -0.62 -2.41
N GLY A 92 -4.02 -0.86 -1.23
CA GLY A 92 -4.85 -2.02 -0.93
C GLY A 92 -5.14 -2.12 0.57
N TYR A 93 -5.76 -3.23 0.97
CA TYR A 93 -6.17 -3.52 2.33
C TYR A 93 -5.89 -4.98 2.66
N ALA A 94 -5.52 -5.25 3.91
CA ALA A 94 -5.42 -6.60 4.48
C ALA A 94 -6.55 -6.81 5.49
N VAL A 95 -7.32 -7.87 5.31
CA VAL A 95 -8.46 -8.21 6.15
C VAL A 95 -8.13 -9.42 7.00
N TYR A 96 -8.29 -9.26 8.31
CA TYR A 96 -8.05 -10.29 9.30
C TYR A 96 -9.38 -10.73 9.91
N ARG A 97 -9.47 -12.03 10.22
CA ARG A 97 -10.56 -12.64 10.98
C ARG A 97 -9.92 -13.39 12.14
N ASP A 98 -10.32 -13.06 13.36
CA ASP A 98 -9.76 -13.61 14.61
C ASP A 98 -8.22 -13.52 14.66
N ASN A 99 -7.68 -12.38 14.23
CA ASN A 99 -6.25 -12.08 14.11
C ASN A 99 -5.48 -12.87 13.03
N LEU A 100 -6.16 -13.68 12.21
CA LEU A 100 -5.55 -14.37 11.08
C LEU A 100 -5.85 -13.63 9.78
N LEU A 101 -4.83 -13.43 8.94
CA LEU A 101 -5.02 -12.85 7.60
C LEU A 101 -5.90 -13.78 6.75
N VAL A 102 -7.05 -13.27 6.32
CA VAL A 102 -7.95 -13.99 5.42
C VAL A 102 -7.63 -13.65 3.97
N ARG A 103 -7.49 -12.36 3.66
CA ARG A 103 -7.30 -11.89 2.28
C ARG A 103 -6.71 -10.48 2.21
N THR A 104 -6.09 -10.17 1.08
CA THR A 104 -5.82 -8.79 0.65
C THR A 104 -6.74 -8.37 -0.50
N THR A 105 -7.20 -7.12 -0.49
CA THR A 105 -8.12 -6.56 -1.50
C THR A 105 -7.66 -5.18 -1.95
N LEU A 106 -7.93 -4.81 -3.19
CA LEU A 106 -7.70 -3.46 -3.71
C LEU A 106 -8.91 -2.54 -3.52
N ALA A 107 -10.09 -3.14 -3.36
CA ALA A 107 -11.34 -2.42 -3.12
C ALA A 107 -11.54 -2.17 -1.62
N PRO A 108 -12.24 -1.10 -1.23
CA PRO A 108 -12.61 -0.82 0.16
C PRO A 108 -13.78 -1.70 0.63
N SER A 109 -13.74 -2.99 0.25
CA SER A 109 -14.77 -3.98 0.51
C SER A 109 -14.18 -5.37 0.43
N PHE A 110 -14.73 -6.29 1.23
CA PHE A 110 -14.37 -7.70 1.24
C PHE A 110 -15.62 -8.54 1.46
N ARG A 111 -15.71 -9.67 0.77
CA ARG A 111 -16.72 -10.70 1.04
C ARG A 111 -16.01 -11.95 1.54
N ASP A 112 -16.48 -12.45 2.68
CA ASP A 112 -16.06 -13.71 3.26
C ASP A 112 -17.04 -14.80 2.79
N ASP A 113 -16.63 -15.48 1.72
CA ASP A 113 -17.43 -16.46 0.97
C ASP A 113 -17.38 -17.84 1.65
N PRO A 114 -18.41 -18.69 1.47
CA PRO A 114 -19.05 -19.44 2.55
C PRO A 114 -18.11 -20.41 3.25
N VAL A 115 -17.55 -19.93 4.36
CA VAL A 115 -16.73 -20.70 5.31
C VAL A 115 -17.12 -20.41 6.75
N LEU A 116 -18.15 -19.58 6.97
CA LEU A 116 -18.52 -19.13 8.29
C LEU A 116 -19.51 -20.12 8.91
N MET A 117 -19.27 -20.47 10.16
CA MET A 117 -20.21 -21.28 10.91
C MET A 117 -21.36 -20.39 11.39
N PRO A 118 -22.61 -20.86 11.31
CA PRO A 118 -23.72 -20.09 11.82
C PRO A 118 -23.70 -20.06 13.36
N ASP A 119 -24.31 -19.03 13.93
CA ASP A 119 -24.30 -18.67 15.35
C ASP A 119 -22.88 -18.53 15.94
N THR A 120 -21.89 -18.29 15.09
CA THR A 120 -20.50 -18.03 15.47
C THR A 120 -20.22 -16.55 15.35
N THR A 121 -19.55 -16.00 16.37
CA THR A 121 -19.08 -14.62 16.36
C THR A 121 -17.63 -14.59 15.91
N TYR A 122 -17.36 -13.79 14.88
CA TYR A 122 -16.03 -13.55 14.34
C TYR A 122 -15.62 -12.10 14.60
N SER A 123 -14.34 -11.87 14.91
CA SER A 123 -13.80 -10.50 14.97
C SER A 123 -13.06 -10.18 13.69
N TYR A 124 -13.36 -9.03 13.09
CA TYR A 124 -12.64 -8.56 11.91
C TYR A 124 -11.80 -7.32 12.20
N ASP A 125 -10.63 -7.28 11.59
CA ASP A 125 -9.74 -6.12 11.56
C ASP A 125 -9.31 -5.83 10.11
N VAL A 126 -9.26 -4.56 9.75
CA VAL A 126 -8.83 -4.12 8.42
C VAL A 126 -7.65 -3.18 8.53
N LEU A 127 -6.57 -3.47 7.80
CA LEU A 127 -5.39 -2.63 7.67
C LEU A 127 -5.29 -2.05 6.27
N ALA A 128 -5.14 -0.73 6.16
CA ALA A 128 -4.72 -0.12 4.90
C ALA A 128 -3.23 -0.43 4.64
N VAL A 129 -2.93 -0.74 3.38
CA VAL A 129 -1.59 -0.98 2.87
C VAL A 129 -1.21 0.20 2.01
N LYS A 130 -0.04 0.80 2.25
CA LYS A 130 0.54 1.80 1.35
C LYS A 130 1.98 1.44 0.99
N SER A 131 2.43 1.89 -0.17
CA SER A 131 3.85 1.86 -0.53
C SER A 131 4.44 3.26 -0.49
N ASP A 132 5.38 3.49 0.42
CA ASP A 132 6.25 4.65 0.35
C ASP A 132 7.58 4.19 -0.23
N SER A 133 7.91 4.57 -1.46
CA SER A 133 9.27 4.50 -1.99
C SER A 133 10.02 3.18 -1.60
N ASP A 134 9.48 2.03 -2.00
CA ASP A 134 9.95 0.65 -1.74
C ASP A 134 9.73 0.06 -0.33
N ILE A 135 9.12 0.79 0.60
CA ILE A 135 8.71 0.30 1.92
C ILE A 135 7.19 0.14 1.95
N VAL A 136 6.72 -1.07 2.27
CA VAL A 136 5.31 -1.32 2.57
C VAL A 136 5.05 -0.90 4.02
N HIS A 137 4.22 0.12 4.22
CA HIS A 137 3.70 0.45 5.54
C HIS A 137 2.32 -0.20 5.71
N LEU A 138 2.16 -0.94 6.80
CA LEU A 138 0.85 -1.35 7.29
C LEU A 138 0.34 -0.29 8.27
N ALA A 139 -0.92 0.08 8.10
CA ALA A 139 -1.67 0.86 9.06
C ALA A 139 -1.72 0.21 10.46
N LEU A 140 -2.18 0.99 11.45
CA LEU A 140 -2.74 0.40 12.67
C LEU A 140 -4.07 -0.30 12.34
N PRO A 141 -4.47 -1.35 13.10
CA PRO A 141 -5.81 -1.93 13.00
C PRO A 141 -6.88 -0.85 13.07
N SER A 142 -7.97 -1.05 12.33
CA SER A 142 -9.19 -0.25 12.45
C SER A 142 -9.47 0.01 13.93
N ALA A 143 -9.85 1.25 14.28
CA ALA A 143 -9.96 1.69 15.67
C ALA A 143 -11.00 0.91 16.51
N SER A 144 -11.77 0.04 15.87
CA SER A 144 -12.69 -0.89 16.50
C SER A 144 -12.53 -2.29 15.88
N ASN A 145 -12.08 -3.27 16.67
CA ASN A 145 -12.42 -4.67 16.43
C ASN A 145 -13.95 -4.75 16.40
N PHE A 146 -14.52 -5.06 15.24
CA PHE A 146 -15.96 -5.12 15.07
C PHE A 146 -16.40 -6.59 15.13
N PRO A 147 -17.01 -7.04 16.24
CA PRO A 147 -17.52 -8.40 16.33
C PRO A 147 -18.74 -8.53 15.41
N VAL A 148 -18.68 -9.48 14.48
CA VAL A 148 -19.78 -9.82 13.59
C VAL A 148 -20.32 -11.19 13.99
N THR A 149 -21.58 -11.23 14.41
CA THR A 149 -22.27 -12.48 14.71
C THR A 149 -22.99 -12.96 13.45
N ILE A 150 -22.55 -14.10 12.93
CA ILE A 150 -23.22 -14.77 11.82
C ILE A 150 -24.47 -15.44 12.37
N LYS A 151 -25.64 -14.90 12.01
CA LYS A 151 -26.92 -15.47 12.45
C LYS A 151 -27.32 -16.61 11.52
N THR A 152 -27.78 -17.71 12.11
CA THR A 152 -28.52 -18.75 11.37
C THR A 152 -29.70 -18.13 10.62
N CYS A 153 -29.68 -18.17 9.28
CA CYS A 153 -30.90 -17.97 8.49
C CYS A 153 -31.49 -19.36 8.24
N LEU A 154 -32.43 -19.79 9.08
CA LEU A 154 -33.17 -21.03 8.84
C LEU A 154 -34.03 -20.83 7.58
N LEU A 155 -33.55 -21.32 6.44
CA LEU A 155 -34.37 -21.51 5.25
C LEU A 155 -35.43 -22.58 5.58
N TYR A 156 -36.56 -22.15 6.14
CA TYR A 156 -37.77 -22.95 6.03
C TYR A 156 -38.17 -22.90 4.56
N THR A 157 -37.88 -23.97 3.82
CA THR A 157 -38.51 -24.23 2.53
C THR A 157 -39.97 -24.59 2.80
N SER A 158 -40.79 -23.60 3.12
CA SER A 158 -42.24 -23.70 2.96
C SER A 158 -42.62 -22.83 1.78
N ASP A 159 -43.02 -23.50 0.70
CA ASP A 159 -43.86 -22.99 -0.36
C ASP A 159 -44.80 -21.87 0.14
N ALA A 160 -44.76 -20.74 -0.58
CA ALA A 160 -45.57 -19.52 -0.48
C ALA A 160 -44.91 -18.27 0.16
N ALA A 161 -44.62 -17.33 -0.74
CA ALA A 161 -44.32 -15.90 -0.54
C ALA A 161 -43.01 -15.58 0.21
N ASP A 162 -41.98 -15.31 -0.59
CA ASP A 162 -40.81 -14.50 -0.25
C ASP A 162 -41.23 -13.23 0.50
N ASP A 163 -41.08 -13.24 1.82
CA ASP A 163 -40.76 -12.03 2.56
C ASP A 163 -39.51 -12.38 3.38
N LEU A 164 -38.37 -11.97 2.85
CA LEU A 164 -37.06 -12.10 3.44
C LEU A 164 -37.01 -11.13 4.64
N LEU A 165 -37.58 -11.52 5.77
CA LEU A 165 -37.47 -10.75 7.01
C LEU A 165 -36.19 -11.15 7.74
N CYS A 166 -35.14 -10.37 7.49
CA CYS A 166 -33.97 -10.26 8.37
C CYS A 166 -34.32 -9.53 9.68
#